data_AF-A0A2P5LLZ1-F1
#
_entry.id   AF-A0A2P5LLZ1-F1
#
_cell.length_a   1.000
_cell.length_b   1.000
_cell.length_c   1.000
_cell.angle_alpha   90.00
_cell.angle_beta   90.00
_cell.angle_gamma   90.00
#
_symmetry.space_group_name_H-M   'P 1'
#
loop_
_entity.id
_entity.type
_entity.pdbx_description
1 polymer ?
#
loop_
_entity_poly.entity_id
_entity_poly.type
_entity_poly.pdbx_seq_one_letter_code
_entity_poly.pdbx_strand_id
1 'polypeptide(L)'
;MQPSAEGKEYWAIGADAALERLGVTRSGLSKAEAERRLAVHGPNRLPAGRRRSALARFALQFHNVLIYVLLASATVTALMQHWVDTAVIVAVVVINAIIGFIQEGKAEEAMEAVRNMLSLHATVIRDGQRVVIDASDVAPGDIVYVQSGDKIPADIRLIRVKSLKVQESALTGESLPVDKDPAPVMADVPLGDRAPMAYSGTVVTYGQGTGVVVATGAATEIGRINAMLSEVETLSTPLLRRMDEFARWLTLVILVVCAAVFAFGALVWNFDAGEMFMAAVGLAVSAIPEGLPAIITITLAIGVERMAR
;
A
#
# COMPACT_ATOMS: atom_id res chain seq x y z
N MET A 1 -14.58 -23.09 11.32
CA MET A 1 -15.05 -23.81 10.12
C MET A 1 -14.78 -22.93 8.92
N GLN A 2 -13.63 -23.11 8.27
CA GLN A 2 -13.30 -22.44 7.02
C GLN A 2 -14.24 -22.98 5.93
N PRO A 3 -14.84 -22.14 5.06
CA PRO A 3 -15.59 -22.65 3.93
C PRO A 3 -14.64 -23.48 3.06
N SER A 4 -15.02 -24.74 2.86
CA SER A 4 -14.34 -25.75 2.07
C SER A 4 -13.99 -25.22 0.67
N ALA A 5 -12.81 -25.61 0.19
CA ALA A 5 -12.34 -25.42 -1.18
C ALA A 5 -13.13 -26.25 -2.22
N GLU A 6 -14.42 -26.49 -1.98
CA GLU A 6 -15.31 -27.25 -2.86
C GLU A 6 -15.64 -26.39 -4.09
N GLY A 7 -14.77 -26.45 -5.09
CA GLY A 7 -15.06 -25.93 -6.42
C GLY A 7 -13.95 -25.21 -7.16
N LYS A 8 -12.68 -25.27 -6.74
CA LYS A 8 -11.59 -24.51 -7.42
C LYS A 8 -10.41 -25.36 -7.89
N GLU A 9 -10.58 -26.66 -8.04
CA GLU A 9 -9.53 -27.57 -8.49
C GLU A 9 -9.36 -27.55 -10.00
N TYR A 10 -9.10 -26.37 -10.57
CA TYR A 10 -8.92 -26.23 -12.02
C TYR A 10 -7.72 -27.05 -12.54
N TRP A 11 -6.74 -27.35 -11.68
CA TRP A 11 -5.60 -28.23 -12.00
C TRP A 11 -6.00 -29.70 -12.17
N ALA A 12 -7.10 -30.14 -11.54
CA ALA A 12 -7.54 -31.54 -11.54
C ALA A 12 -8.45 -31.91 -12.72
N ILE A 13 -8.92 -30.90 -13.47
CA ILE A 13 -9.78 -31.08 -14.63
C ILE A 13 -9.06 -30.74 -15.92
N GLY A 14 -9.51 -31.32 -17.04
CA GLY A 14 -8.98 -31.02 -18.37
C GLY A 14 -9.30 -29.57 -18.81
N ALA A 15 -8.53 -29.07 -19.78
CA ALA A 15 -8.69 -27.71 -20.28
C ALA A 15 -10.09 -27.43 -20.86
N ASP A 16 -10.69 -28.39 -21.56
CA ASP A 16 -12.03 -28.22 -22.13
C ASP A 16 -13.12 -28.18 -21.04
N ALA A 17 -12.99 -28.98 -19.97
CA ALA A 17 -13.89 -28.92 -18.83
C ALA A 17 -13.76 -27.59 -18.06
N ALA A 18 -12.55 -27.03 -17.95
CA ALA A 18 -12.33 -25.72 -17.36
C ALA A 18 -12.98 -24.60 -18.19
N LEU A 19 -12.89 -24.69 -19.52
CA LEU A 19 -13.55 -23.77 -20.45
C LEU A 19 -15.08 -23.86 -20.36
N GLU A 20 -15.64 -25.07 -20.33
CA GLU A 20 -17.07 -25.31 -20.18
C GLU A 20 -17.59 -24.76 -18.84
N ARG A 21 -16.87 -25.03 -17.75
CA ARG A 21 -17.22 -24.52 -16.41
C ARG A 21 -17.27 -22.99 -16.34
N LEU A 22 -16.41 -22.32 -17.10
CA LEU A 22 -16.36 -20.85 -17.18
C LEU A 22 -17.28 -20.28 -18.27
N GLY A 23 -17.95 -21.14 -19.06
CA GLY A 23 -18.78 -20.73 -20.19
C GLY A 23 -18.00 -20.00 -21.27
N VAL A 24 -16.76 -20.41 -21.55
CA VAL A 24 -15.86 -19.75 -22.50
C VAL A 24 -15.39 -20.72 -23.58
N THR A 25 -15.18 -20.22 -24.79
CA THR A 25 -14.64 -20.97 -25.91
C THR A 25 -13.17 -20.61 -26.16
N ARG A 26 -12.45 -21.43 -26.94
CA ARG A 26 -11.04 -21.17 -27.31
C ARG A 26 -10.81 -19.88 -28.10
N SER A 27 -11.87 -19.24 -28.63
CA SER A 27 -11.81 -17.92 -29.27
C SER A 27 -11.80 -16.75 -28.28
N GLY A 28 -11.86 -17.03 -26.98
CA GLY A 28 -11.87 -16.02 -25.93
C GLY A 28 -13.24 -15.40 -25.70
N LEU A 29 -13.28 -14.41 -24.81
CA LEU A 29 -14.51 -13.68 -24.47
C LEU A 29 -14.83 -12.62 -25.53
N SER A 30 -16.11 -12.24 -25.64
CA SER A 30 -16.45 -10.99 -26.31
C SER A 30 -16.10 -9.80 -25.42
N LYS A 31 -15.86 -8.64 -26.02
CA LYS A 31 -15.60 -7.41 -25.24
C LYS A 31 -16.71 -7.12 -24.21
N ALA A 32 -17.97 -7.25 -24.60
CA ALA A 32 -19.11 -6.99 -23.72
C ALA A 32 -19.18 -7.98 -22.53
N GLU A 33 -18.87 -9.25 -22.76
CA GLU A 33 -18.85 -10.25 -21.68
C GLU A 33 -17.68 -10.02 -20.72
N ALA A 34 -16.51 -9.63 -21.25
CA ALA A 34 -15.37 -9.27 -20.42
C ALA A 34 -15.68 -8.06 -19.52
N GLU A 35 -16.30 -7.01 -20.06
CA GLU A 35 -16.75 -5.84 -19.29
C GLU A 35 -17.78 -6.21 -18.22
N ARG A 36 -18.76 -7.09 -18.55
CA ARG A 36 -19.74 -7.59 -17.59
C ARG A 36 -19.08 -8.35 -16.44
N ARG A 37 -18.12 -9.22 -16.74
CA ARG A 37 -17.38 -9.98 -15.72
C ARG A 37 -16.51 -9.08 -14.87
N LEU A 38 -15.87 -8.07 -15.47
CA LEU A 38 -15.09 -7.08 -14.75
C LEU A 38 -15.97 -6.28 -13.77
N ALA A 39 -17.20 -5.93 -14.16
CA ALA A 39 -18.16 -5.26 -13.28
C ALA A 39 -18.62 -6.14 -12.09
N VAL A 40 -18.73 -7.46 -12.29
CA VAL A 40 -19.15 -8.41 -11.24
C VAL A 40 -18.00 -8.78 -10.31
N HIS A 41 -16.82 -9.08 -10.85
CA HIS A 41 -15.67 -9.57 -10.09
C HIS A 41 -14.75 -8.45 -9.59
N GLY A 42 -14.89 -7.24 -10.14
CA GLY A 42 -13.97 -6.15 -9.92
C GLY A 42 -12.68 -6.27 -10.75
N PRO A 43 -11.82 -5.23 -10.71
CA PRO A 43 -10.56 -5.24 -11.43
C PRO A 43 -9.59 -6.30 -10.89
N ASN A 44 -8.74 -6.83 -11.75
CA ASN A 44 -7.65 -7.72 -11.39
C ASN A 44 -6.51 -6.95 -10.68
N ARG A 45 -6.79 -6.52 -9.45
CA ARG A 45 -5.85 -5.84 -8.57
C ARG A 45 -5.87 -6.51 -7.21
N LEU A 46 -4.71 -6.60 -6.59
CA LEU A 46 -4.63 -6.96 -5.19
C LEU A 46 -5.36 -5.89 -4.36
N PRO A 47 -6.15 -6.28 -3.35
CA PRO A 47 -6.86 -5.33 -2.53
C PRO A 47 -5.84 -4.38 -1.88
N ALA A 48 -5.98 -3.08 -2.15
CA ALA A 48 -5.18 -2.08 -1.49
C ALA A 48 -5.55 -2.07 0.01
N GLY A 49 -4.55 -2.01 0.88
CA GLY A 49 -4.78 -1.75 2.30
C GLY A 49 -5.67 -0.52 2.48
N ARG A 50 -6.56 -0.54 3.48
CA ARG A 50 -7.49 0.57 3.75
C ARG A 50 -6.71 1.88 3.83
N ARG A 51 -6.88 2.77 2.85
CA ARG A 51 -6.39 4.14 2.96
C ARG A 51 -7.14 4.83 4.10
N ARG A 52 -6.41 5.53 4.96
CA ARG A 52 -7.04 6.36 6.00
C ARG A 52 -7.83 7.47 5.32
N SER A 53 -9.01 7.80 5.84
CA SER A 53 -9.81 8.89 5.27
C SER A 53 -9.04 10.21 5.37
N ALA A 54 -9.29 11.16 4.46
CA ALA A 54 -8.65 12.48 4.50
C ALA A 54 -8.88 13.19 5.85
N LEU A 55 -10.09 13.05 6.41
CA LEU A 55 -10.43 13.61 7.72
C LEU A 55 -9.65 12.93 8.85
N ALA A 56 -9.49 11.60 8.80
CA ALA A 56 -8.70 10.87 9.79
C ALA A 56 -7.22 11.24 9.71
N ARG A 57 -6.66 11.40 8.51
CA ARG A 57 -5.28 11.88 8.32
C ARG A 57 -5.09 13.29 8.87
N PHE A 58 -6.01 14.20 8.58
CA PHE A 58 -5.98 15.55 9.13
C PHE A 58 -6.09 15.55 10.66
N ALA A 59 -7.00 14.76 11.24
CA ALA A 59 -7.13 14.64 12.70
C ALA A 59 -5.86 14.08 13.37
N LEU A 60 -5.18 13.14 12.70
CA LEU A 60 -3.91 12.59 13.16
C LEU A 60 -2.78 13.61 13.16
N GLN A 61 -2.85 14.67 12.35
CA GLN A 61 -1.88 15.78 12.41
C GLN A 61 -1.89 16.47 13.78
N PHE A 62 -3.00 16.43 14.52
CA PHE A 62 -3.10 16.98 15.88
C PHE A 62 -2.62 16.00 16.96
N HIS A 63 -2.36 14.74 16.61
CA HIS A 63 -1.95 13.70 17.55
C HIS A 63 -0.44 13.75 17.81
N ASN A 64 0.05 14.91 18.24
CA ASN A 64 1.44 15.16 18.60
C ASN A 64 1.50 15.85 19.96
N VAL A 65 2.40 15.37 20.84
CA VAL A 65 2.60 15.90 22.19
C VAL A 65 2.81 17.42 22.18
N LEU A 66 3.56 17.96 21.21
CA LEU A 66 3.79 19.39 21.08
C LEU A 66 2.52 20.17 20.74
N ILE A 67 1.68 19.63 19.84
CA ILE A 67 0.40 20.26 19.51
C ILE A 67 -0.54 20.24 20.72
N TYR A 68 -0.53 19.18 21.53
CA TYR A 68 -1.27 19.17 22.79
C TYR A 68 -0.80 20.23 23.78
N VAL A 69 0.52 20.45 23.90
CA VAL A 69 1.07 21.54 24.71
C VAL A 69 0.59 22.89 24.18
N LEU A 70 0.62 23.13 22.86
CA LEU A 70 0.15 24.38 22.28
C LEU A 70 -1.36 24.60 22.43
N LEU A 71 -2.17 23.55 22.28
CA LEU A 71 -3.62 23.61 22.49
C LEU A 71 -3.94 23.90 23.97
N ALA A 72 -3.19 23.30 24.90
CA ALA A 72 -3.29 23.62 26.32
C ALA A 72 -2.89 25.08 26.59
N SER A 73 -1.80 25.55 25.99
CA SER A 73 -1.35 26.94 26.10
C SER A 73 -2.39 27.91 25.55
N ALA A 74 -2.94 27.67 24.36
CA ALA A 74 -4.01 28.46 23.77
C ALA A 74 -5.25 28.52 24.68
N THR A 75 -5.60 27.40 25.32
CA THR A 75 -6.72 27.35 26.27
C THR A 75 -6.44 28.24 27.49
N VAL A 76 -5.24 28.17 28.07
CA VAL A 76 -4.86 29.01 29.22
C VAL A 76 -4.84 30.50 28.81
N THR A 77 -4.24 30.85 27.68
CA THR A 77 -4.21 32.22 27.15
C THR A 77 -5.62 32.77 26.90
N ALA A 78 -6.55 31.95 26.41
CA ALA A 78 -7.93 32.34 26.19
C ALA A 78 -8.67 32.61 27.52
N LEU A 79 -8.45 31.78 28.54
CA LEU A 79 -9.00 31.98 29.88
C LEU A 79 -8.51 33.30 30.50
N MET A 80 -7.26 33.69 30.20
CA MET A 80 -6.69 34.97 30.62
C MET A 80 -7.18 36.17 29.79
N GLN A 81 -8.14 35.99 28.86
CA GLN A 81 -8.69 37.04 28.00
C GLN A 81 -7.68 37.66 27.01
N HIS A 82 -6.55 37.00 26.75
CA HIS A 82 -5.58 37.40 25.75
C HIS A 82 -5.99 36.87 24.36
N TRP A 83 -7.02 37.48 23.78
CA TRP A 83 -7.64 37.01 22.53
C TRP A 83 -6.71 37.06 21.31
N VAL A 84 -5.85 38.09 21.23
CA VAL A 84 -4.89 38.24 20.11
C VAL A 84 -3.86 37.10 20.16
N ASP A 85 -3.28 36.86 21.33
CA ASP A 85 -2.27 35.82 21.53
C ASP A 85 -2.84 34.42 21.32
N THR A 86 -4.05 34.18 21.82
CA THR A 86 -4.80 32.94 21.56
C THR A 86 -4.98 32.73 20.06
N ALA A 87 -5.38 33.77 19.33
CA ALA A 87 -5.58 33.68 17.88
C ALA A 87 -4.26 33.37 17.15
N VAL A 88 -3.12 33.93 17.59
CA VAL A 88 -1.80 33.62 17.02
C VAL A 88 -1.42 32.15 17.25
N ILE A 89 -1.58 31.62 18.46
CA ILE A 89 -1.24 30.22 18.78
C ILE A 89 -2.11 29.27 17.96
N VAL A 90 -3.42 29.52 17.90
CA VAL A 90 -4.35 28.70 17.10
C VAL A 90 -4.01 28.78 15.62
N ALA A 91 -3.67 29.96 15.09
CA ALA A 91 -3.27 30.12 13.70
C ALA A 91 -2.02 29.29 13.37
N VAL A 92 -1.00 29.30 14.22
CA VAL A 92 0.21 28.47 14.02
C VAL A 92 -0.13 26.98 13.99
N VAL A 93 -0.95 26.50 14.93
CA VAL A 93 -1.38 25.09 14.97
C VAL A 93 -2.12 24.70 13.69
N VAL A 94 -3.05 25.54 13.24
CA VAL A 94 -3.85 25.28 12.03
C VAL A 94 -2.97 25.30 10.78
N ILE A 95 -2.08 26.29 10.63
CA ILE A 95 -1.14 26.38 9.50
C ILE A 95 -0.25 25.13 9.46
N ASN A 96 0.28 24.70 10.61
CA ASN A 96 1.11 23.49 10.68
C ASN A 96 0.34 22.23 10.31
N ALA A 97 -0.91 22.09 10.76
CA ALA A 97 -1.76 20.96 10.38
C ALA A 97 -2.05 20.94 8.87
N ILE A 98 -2.29 22.11 8.26
CA ILE A 98 -2.50 22.24 6.81
C ILE A 98 -1.22 21.87 6.04
N ILE A 99 -0.07 22.42 6.44
CA ILE A 99 1.22 22.12 5.81
C ILE A 99 1.51 20.61 5.92
N GLY A 100 1.33 20.02 7.09
CA GLY A 100 1.51 18.58 7.33
C GLY A 100 0.59 17.73 6.45
N PHE A 101 -0.69 18.09 6.35
CA PHE A 101 -1.65 17.40 5.48
C PHE A 101 -1.27 17.48 4.00
N ILE A 102 -0.84 18.65 3.52
CA ILE A 102 -0.39 18.81 2.12
C ILE A 102 0.89 18.00 1.86
N GLN A 103 1.86 18.01 2.79
CA GLN A 103 3.11 17.28 2.66
C GLN A 103 2.89 15.76 2.63
N GLU A 104 2.02 15.24 3.50
CA GLU A 104 1.63 13.83 3.53
C GLU A 104 0.92 13.43 2.24
N GLY A 105 0.01 14.27 1.74
CA GLY A 105 -0.69 14.04 0.47
C GLY A 105 0.25 13.95 -0.74
N LYS A 106 1.24 14.84 -0.84
CA LYS A 106 2.26 14.80 -1.90
C LYS A 106 3.12 13.54 -1.86
N ALA A 107 3.48 13.07 -0.66
CA ALA A 107 4.25 11.85 -0.49
C ALA A 107 3.46 10.61 -0.93
N GLU A 108 2.17 10.53 -0.58
CA GLU A 108 1.28 9.47 -1.07
C GLU A 108 1.13 9.48 -2.60
N GLU A 109 0.93 10.66 -3.19
CA GLU A 109 0.75 10.82 -4.63
C GLU A 109 2.00 10.36 -5.42
N ALA A 110 3.19 10.71 -4.93
CA ALA A 110 4.44 10.24 -5.51
C ALA A 110 4.57 8.70 -5.46
N MET A 111 4.18 8.09 -4.34
CA MET A 111 4.18 6.62 -4.20
C MET A 111 3.13 5.94 -5.09
N GLU A 112 1.97 6.57 -5.29
CA GLU A 112 0.94 6.08 -6.21
C GLU A 112 1.37 6.18 -7.67
N ALA A 113 2.04 7.27 -8.06
CA ALA A 113 2.62 7.42 -9.39
C ALA A 113 3.65 6.32 -9.69
N VAL A 114 4.55 6.01 -8.74
CA VAL A 114 5.51 4.90 -8.88
C VAL A 114 4.79 3.55 -9.04
N ARG A 115 3.69 3.32 -8.30
CA ARG A 115 2.88 2.10 -8.45
C ARG A 115 2.23 1.99 -9.83
N ASN A 116 1.72 3.10 -10.37
CA ASN A 116 1.09 3.13 -11.69
C ASN A 116 2.11 2.96 -12.82
N MET A 117 3.36 3.42 -12.65
CA MET A 117 4.44 3.19 -13.62
C MET A 117 4.84 1.71 -13.75
N LEU A 118 4.45 0.86 -12.79
CA LEU A 118 4.65 -0.59 -12.82
C LEU A 118 3.43 -1.34 -13.39
N SER A 119 2.48 -0.64 -14.02
CA SER A 119 1.28 -1.26 -14.61
C SER A 119 1.65 -2.33 -15.62
N LEU A 120 1.33 -3.57 -15.27
CA LEU A 120 1.57 -4.74 -16.09
C LEU A 120 0.55 -4.76 -17.23
N HIS A 121 1.00 -5.11 -18.43
CA HIS A 121 0.11 -5.36 -19.56
C HIS A 121 -0.07 -6.87 -19.74
N ALA A 122 -1.22 -7.28 -20.27
CA ALA A 122 -1.54 -8.67 -20.58
C ALA A 122 -1.98 -8.80 -22.04
N THR A 123 -1.53 -9.86 -22.72
CA THR A 123 -2.05 -10.22 -24.04
C THR A 123 -3.19 -11.20 -23.87
N VAL A 124 -4.41 -10.79 -24.20
CA VAL A 124 -5.61 -11.63 -24.13
C VAL A 124 -6.19 -11.89 -25.52
N ILE A 125 -6.98 -12.95 -25.64
CA ILE A 125 -7.79 -13.23 -26.83
C ILE A 125 -9.22 -12.80 -26.51
N ARG A 126 -9.70 -11.78 -27.22
CA ARG A 126 -11.09 -11.30 -27.16
C ARG A 126 -11.63 -11.12 -28.57
N ASP A 127 -12.88 -11.51 -28.78
CA ASP A 127 -13.52 -11.52 -30.11
C ASP A 127 -12.68 -12.27 -31.18
N GLY A 128 -11.97 -13.33 -30.77
CA GLY A 128 -11.09 -14.12 -31.63
C GLY A 128 -9.74 -13.48 -31.97
N GLN A 129 -9.45 -12.26 -31.49
CA GLN A 129 -8.23 -11.51 -31.79
C GLN A 129 -7.35 -11.34 -30.56
N ARG A 130 -6.02 -11.31 -30.77
CA ARG A 130 -5.07 -10.99 -29.71
C ARG A 130 -5.05 -9.48 -29.50
N VAL A 131 -5.36 -9.05 -28.28
CA VAL A 131 -5.35 -7.65 -27.87
C VAL A 131 -4.51 -7.50 -26.62
N VAL A 132 -3.75 -6.41 -26.55
CA VAL A 132 -2.99 -6.03 -25.35
C VAL A 132 -3.89 -5.12 -24.52
N ILE A 133 -4.10 -5.49 -23.26
CA ILE A 133 -4.89 -4.74 -22.28
C ILE A 133 -4.09 -4.50 -21.01
N ASP A 134 -4.55 -3.59 -20.16
CA ASP A 134 -4.01 -3.48 -18.81
C ASP A 134 -4.28 -4.79 -18.05
N ALA A 135 -3.31 -5.28 -17.28
CA ALA A 135 -3.47 -6.48 -16.47
C ALA A 135 -4.62 -6.34 -15.46
N SER A 136 -5.00 -5.11 -15.07
CA SER A 136 -6.16 -4.86 -14.21
C SER A 136 -7.51 -5.11 -14.87
N ASP A 137 -7.55 -5.12 -16.20
CA ASP A 137 -8.78 -5.31 -16.98
C ASP A 137 -8.98 -6.79 -17.38
N VAL A 138 -8.08 -7.66 -16.95
CA VAL A 138 -8.20 -9.12 -17.09
C VAL A 138 -9.33 -9.62 -16.18
N ALA A 139 -10.28 -10.36 -16.73
CA ALA A 139 -11.42 -10.91 -16.01
C ALA A 139 -11.38 -12.46 -16.00
N PRO A 140 -12.05 -13.12 -15.04
CA PRO A 140 -12.21 -14.58 -15.06
C PRO A 140 -12.82 -15.07 -16.37
N GLY A 141 -12.18 -16.06 -16.99
CA GLY A 141 -12.55 -16.59 -18.30
C GLY A 141 -11.83 -15.95 -19.49
N ASP A 142 -11.07 -14.87 -19.32
CA ASP A 142 -10.21 -14.39 -20.41
C ASP A 142 -9.22 -15.50 -20.81
N ILE A 143 -8.93 -15.60 -22.11
CA ILE A 143 -7.85 -16.45 -22.59
C ILE A 143 -6.60 -15.58 -22.71
N VAL A 144 -5.60 -15.88 -21.91
CA VAL A 144 -4.33 -15.16 -21.88
C VAL A 144 -3.29 -15.93 -22.68
N TYR A 145 -2.54 -15.20 -23.50
CA TYR A 145 -1.33 -15.68 -24.14
C TYR A 145 -0.11 -15.15 -23.38
N VAL A 146 0.84 -16.04 -23.08
CA VAL A 146 2.08 -15.69 -22.38
C VAL A 146 3.28 -16.27 -23.12
N GLN A 147 4.40 -15.56 -23.08
CA GLN A 147 5.68 -15.98 -23.66
C GLN A 147 6.84 -15.59 -22.74
N SER A 148 8.03 -16.10 -23.05
CA SER A 148 9.26 -15.78 -22.34
C SER A 148 9.42 -14.27 -22.08
N GLY A 149 9.63 -13.91 -20.82
CA GLY A 149 9.74 -12.52 -20.34
C GLY A 149 8.44 -11.96 -19.79
N ASP A 150 7.28 -12.53 -20.12
CA ASP A 150 6.00 -12.06 -19.60
C ASP A 150 5.83 -12.46 -18.13
N LYS A 151 5.17 -11.58 -17.37
CA LYS A 151 4.57 -11.95 -16.10
C LYS A 151 3.19 -12.51 -16.32
N ILE A 152 2.85 -13.55 -15.56
CA ILE A 152 1.52 -14.12 -15.55
C ILE A 152 0.55 -13.12 -14.87
N PRO A 153 -0.49 -12.62 -15.55
CA PRO A 153 -1.30 -11.50 -15.03
C PRO A 153 -2.32 -11.93 -13.96
N ALA A 154 -2.77 -13.17 -14.00
CA ALA A 154 -3.80 -13.75 -13.14
C ALA A 154 -3.58 -15.25 -13.01
N ASP A 155 -4.25 -15.95 -12.10
CA ASP A 155 -4.13 -17.40 -12.04
C ASP A 155 -4.83 -18.02 -13.24
N ILE A 156 -4.07 -18.77 -14.05
CA ILE A 156 -4.52 -19.35 -15.31
C ILE A 156 -4.43 -20.88 -15.30
N ARG A 157 -5.45 -21.51 -15.87
CA ARG A 157 -5.43 -22.93 -16.25
C ARG A 157 -4.94 -23.07 -17.67
N LEU A 158 -3.82 -23.75 -17.88
CA LEU A 158 -3.16 -23.87 -19.18
C LEU A 158 -3.97 -24.73 -20.15
N ILE A 159 -4.18 -24.22 -21.36
CA ILE A 159 -4.88 -24.90 -22.46
C ILE A 159 -3.88 -25.47 -23.46
N ARG A 160 -2.81 -24.72 -23.73
CA ARG A 160 -1.76 -25.09 -24.67
C ARG A 160 -0.42 -24.63 -24.14
N VAL A 161 0.57 -25.51 -24.24
CA VAL A 161 1.95 -25.25 -23.83
C VAL A 161 2.88 -25.61 -24.97
N LYS A 162 3.92 -24.80 -25.18
CA LYS A 162 5.08 -25.13 -26.01
C LYS A 162 6.34 -24.86 -25.19
N SER A 163 6.86 -25.92 -24.57
CA SER A 163 8.05 -25.89 -23.71
C SER A 163 8.01 -24.76 -22.67
N LEU A 164 6.85 -24.55 -22.04
CA LEU A 164 6.66 -23.44 -21.10
C LEU A 164 7.35 -23.75 -19.78
N LYS A 165 8.22 -22.85 -19.33
CA LYS A 165 8.81 -22.87 -17.99
C LYS A 165 8.48 -21.59 -17.27
N VAL A 166 8.10 -21.71 -16.00
CA VAL A 166 7.69 -20.57 -15.16
C VAL A 166 8.51 -20.55 -13.88
N GLN A 167 8.97 -19.36 -13.51
CA GLN A 167 9.65 -19.12 -12.24
C GLN A 167 8.61 -18.81 -11.16
N GLU A 168 8.44 -19.74 -10.21
CA GLU A 168 7.41 -19.69 -9.17
C GLU A 168 7.96 -19.41 -7.77
N SER A 169 9.23 -18.95 -7.66
CA SER A 169 9.88 -18.61 -6.39
C SER A 169 9.06 -17.68 -5.49
N ALA A 170 8.25 -16.79 -6.07
CA ALA A 170 7.35 -15.90 -5.33
C ALA A 170 6.26 -16.63 -4.51
N LEU A 171 5.94 -17.89 -4.85
CA LEU A 171 4.89 -18.69 -4.23
C LEU A 171 5.45 -19.93 -3.52
N THR A 172 6.49 -20.56 -4.08
CA THR A 172 7.05 -21.81 -3.55
C THR A 172 8.35 -21.61 -2.80
N GLY A 173 9.05 -20.48 -3.00
CA GLY A 173 10.40 -20.25 -2.48
C GLY A 173 11.50 -20.97 -3.26
N GLU A 174 11.16 -21.82 -4.22
CA GLU A 174 12.12 -22.55 -5.05
C GLU A 174 12.57 -21.70 -6.24
N SER A 175 13.88 -21.62 -6.47
CA SER A 175 14.46 -20.75 -7.50
C SER A 175 14.59 -21.42 -8.88
N LEU A 176 14.30 -22.72 -8.99
CA LEU A 176 14.38 -23.42 -10.28
C LEU A 176 13.07 -23.25 -11.05
N PRO A 177 13.12 -22.88 -12.34
CA PRO A 177 11.92 -22.83 -13.17
C PRO A 177 11.25 -24.20 -13.28
N VAL A 178 9.92 -24.21 -13.16
CA VAL A 178 9.10 -25.43 -13.24
C VAL A 178 8.56 -25.58 -14.65
N ASP A 179 8.68 -26.80 -15.20
CA ASP A 179 8.08 -27.18 -16.47
C ASP A 179 6.56 -27.30 -16.34
N LYS A 180 5.83 -26.70 -17.28
CA LYS A 180 4.37 -26.69 -17.27
C LYS A 180 3.78 -27.66 -18.28
N ASP A 181 2.67 -28.30 -17.92
CA ASP A 181 1.97 -29.28 -18.76
C ASP A 181 0.45 -29.08 -18.63
N PRO A 182 -0.32 -28.98 -19.72
CA PRO A 182 -1.76 -28.78 -19.65
C PRO A 182 -2.55 -30.01 -19.17
N ALA A 183 -1.97 -31.21 -19.05
CA ALA A 183 -2.65 -32.43 -18.62
C ALA A 183 -3.09 -32.37 -17.15
N PRO A 184 -4.32 -32.77 -16.78
CA PRO A 184 -4.78 -32.70 -15.40
C PRO A 184 -3.93 -33.55 -14.46
N VAL A 185 -3.81 -33.12 -13.20
CA VAL A 185 -3.11 -33.82 -12.12
C VAL A 185 -4.07 -34.19 -10.99
N MET A 186 -3.62 -34.94 -9.99
CA MET A 186 -4.46 -35.28 -8.84
C MET A 186 -4.90 -34.03 -8.06
N ALA A 187 -6.08 -34.07 -7.46
CA ALA A 187 -6.63 -32.94 -6.69
C ALA A 187 -5.74 -32.54 -5.51
N ASP A 188 -5.18 -33.53 -4.80
CA ASP A 188 -4.44 -33.34 -3.53
C ASP A 188 -2.94 -33.07 -3.71
N VAL A 189 -2.53 -32.49 -4.84
CA VAL A 189 -1.11 -32.14 -5.06
C VAL A 189 -0.76 -30.76 -4.46
N PRO A 190 0.47 -30.61 -3.93
CA PRO A 190 1.01 -29.31 -3.50
C PRO A 190 0.96 -28.26 -4.62
N LEU A 191 0.99 -26.97 -4.25
CA LEU A 191 0.87 -25.85 -5.19
C LEU A 191 1.92 -25.90 -6.32
N GLY A 192 3.18 -26.24 -5.99
CA GLY A 192 4.28 -26.35 -6.95
C GLY A 192 4.13 -27.50 -7.95
N ASP A 193 3.42 -28.56 -7.58
CA ASP A 193 3.20 -29.75 -8.42
C ASP A 193 1.98 -29.60 -9.34
N ARG A 194 1.25 -28.50 -9.25
CA ARG A 194 0.13 -28.16 -10.13
C ARG A 194 0.66 -27.62 -11.47
N ALA A 195 1.41 -28.45 -12.20
CA ALA A 195 1.91 -28.19 -13.56
C ALA A 195 0.87 -27.61 -14.56
N PRO A 196 -0.45 -27.88 -14.45
CA PRO A 196 -1.44 -27.34 -15.37
C PRO A 196 -1.87 -25.91 -15.07
N MET A 197 -1.35 -25.34 -13.98
CA MET A 197 -1.61 -23.98 -13.54
C MET A 197 -0.37 -23.11 -13.73
N ALA A 198 -0.60 -21.83 -14.02
CA ALA A 198 0.40 -20.78 -13.85
C ALA A 198 -0.23 -19.63 -13.07
N TYR A 199 0.55 -19.01 -12.18
CA TYR A 199 0.01 -18.17 -11.11
C TYR A 199 0.38 -16.70 -11.26
N SER A 200 -0.51 -15.82 -10.81
CA SER A 200 -0.33 -14.37 -10.89
C SER A 200 0.99 -13.91 -10.26
N GLY A 201 1.74 -13.05 -10.96
CA GLY A 201 2.99 -12.45 -10.50
C GLY A 201 4.24 -13.29 -10.77
N THR A 202 4.09 -14.55 -11.16
CA THR A 202 5.20 -15.41 -11.61
C THR A 202 5.68 -15.00 -13.01
N VAL A 203 6.92 -15.37 -13.36
CA VAL A 203 7.57 -14.94 -14.62
C VAL A 203 7.78 -16.14 -15.53
N VAL A 204 7.39 -16.02 -16.80
CA VAL A 204 7.71 -17.02 -17.83
C VAL A 204 9.19 -16.88 -18.20
N THR A 205 9.97 -17.92 -17.95
CA THR A 205 11.41 -17.92 -18.24
C THR A 205 11.74 -18.50 -19.60
N TYR A 206 10.87 -19.37 -20.14
CA TYR A 206 11.07 -20.00 -21.43
C TYR A 206 9.75 -20.46 -22.05
N GLY A 207 9.73 -20.54 -23.39
CA GLY A 207 8.60 -21.06 -24.14
C GLY A 207 7.41 -20.12 -24.23
N GLN A 208 6.25 -20.69 -24.55
CA GLN A 208 4.98 -19.95 -24.69
C GLN A 208 3.81 -20.81 -24.24
N GLY A 209 2.76 -20.14 -23.77
CA GLY A 209 1.57 -20.76 -23.21
C GLY A 209 0.30 -20.01 -23.58
N THR A 210 -0.81 -20.71 -23.52
CA THR A 210 -2.15 -20.11 -23.58
C THR A 210 -2.99 -20.76 -22.50
N GLY A 211 -3.69 -19.96 -21.70
CA GLY A 211 -4.49 -20.44 -20.58
C GLY A 211 -5.73 -19.60 -20.37
N VAL A 212 -6.74 -20.19 -19.73
CA VAL A 212 -7.95 -19.48 -19.30
C VAL A 212 -7.78 -18.97 -17.87
N VAL A 213 -8.17 -17.73 -17.62
CA VAL A 213 -8.12 -17.12 -16.29
C VAL A 213 -9.17 -17.76 -15.40
N VAL A 214 -8.75 -18.31 -14.26
CA VAL A 214 -9.64 -18.96 -13.30
C VAL A 214 -9.83 -18.14 -12.03
N ALA A 215 -8.88 -17.26 -11.70
CA ALA A 215 -8.98 -16.34 -10.57
C ALA A 215 -8.20 -15.05 -10.82
N THR A 216 -8.74 -13.92 -10.33
CA THR A 216 -8.18 -12.57 -10.45
C THR A 216 -8.10 -11.89 -9.07
N GLY A 217 -7.23 -10.90 -8.94
CA GLY A 217 -7.09 -10.04 -7.76
C GLY A 217 -6.96 -10.83 -6.45
N ALA A 218 -7.82 -10.51 -5.48
CA ALA A 218 -7.86 -11.17 -4.16
C ALA A 218 -8.10 -12.68 -4.21
N ALA A 219 -8.71 -13.20 -5.29
CA ALA A 219 -9.03 -14.61 -5.42
C ALA A 219 -7.84 -15.46 -5.93
N THR A 220 -6.74 -14.85 -6.37
CA THR A 220 -5.51 -15.55 -6.78
C THR A 220 -4.78 -16.16 -5.59
N GLU A 221 -3.84 -17.09 -5.81
CA GLU A 221 -2.97 -17.64 -4.74
C GLU A 221 -2.19 -16.52 -4.05
N ILE A 222 -1.55 -15.62 -4.82
CA ILE A 222 -0.84 -14.47 -4.27
C ILE A 222 -1.77 -13.48 -3.58
N GLY A 223 -3.02 -13.36 -4.04
CA GLY A 223 -4.08 -12.59 -3.38
C GLY A 223 -4.47 -13.16 -2.02
N ARG A 224 -4.62 -14.48 -1.92
CA ARG A 224 -4.88 -15.18 -0.65
C ARG A 224 -3.72 -15.02 0.33
N ILE A 225 -2.48 -15.15 -0.14
CA ILE A 225 -1.28 -14.92 0.67
C ILE A 225 -1.27 -13.48 1.20
N ASN A 226 -1.51 -12.50 0.34
CA ASN A 226 -1.58 -11.10 0.77
C ASN A 226 -2.71 -10.84 1.77
N ALA A 227 -3.87 -11.49 1.64
CA ALA A 227 -4.95 -11.35 2.62
C ALA A 227 -4.53 -11.89 3.99
N MET A 228 -3.85 -13.04 4.04
CA MET A 228 -3.30 -13.61 5.29
C MET A 228 -2.21 -12.71 5.90
N LEU A 229 -1.39 -12.06 5.07
CA LEU A 229 -0.36 -11.12 5.54
C LEU A 229 -0.92 -9.76 5.95
N SER A 230 -2.03 -9.32 5.35
CA SER A 230 -2.64 -8.02 5.65
C SER A 230 -3.31 -7.98 7.03
N GLU A 231 -3.56 -9.15 7.63
CA GLU A 231 -3.95 -9.27 9.05
C GLU A 231 -2.78 -9.03 10.01
N VAL A 232 -1.53 -9.03 9.52
CA VAL A 232 -0.37 -8.66 10.32
C VAL A 232 -0.36 -7.14 10.46
N GLU A 233 -0.60 -6.65 11.68
CA GLU A 233 -0.57 -5.22 12.02
C GLU A 233 0.67 -4.53 11.41
N THR A 234 0.44 -3.40 10.74
CA THR A 234 1.53 -2.55 10.27
C THR A 234 2.30 -2.01 11.48
N LEU A 235 3.39 -2.69 11.84
CA LEU A 235 4.30 -2.21 12.87
C LEU A 235 4.93 -0.90 12.38
N SER A 236 4.82 0.16 13.18
CA SER A 236 5.55 1.41 12.97
C SER A 236 7.04 1.11 12.71
N THR A 237 7.65 1.72 11.70
CA THR A 237 9.04 1.45 11.35
C THR A 237 9.98 1.86 12.51
N PRO A 238 11.14 1.19 12.68
CA PRO A 238 12.09 1.55 13.73
C PRO A 238 12.49 3.03 13.71
N LEU A 239 12.62 3.64 12.52
CA LEU A 239 12.95 5.06 12.36
C LEU A 239 11.86 5.96 12.93
N LEU A 240 10.59 5.67 12.65
CA LEU A 240 9.46 6.43 13.19
C LEU A 240 9.37 6.31 14.72
N ARG A 241 9.63 5.12 15.28
CA ARG A 241 9.69 4.96 16.74
C ARG A 241 10.78 5.80 17.39
N ARG A 242 11.98 5.83 16.79
CA ARG A 242 13.10 6.66 17.27
C ARG A 242 12.80 8.15 17.15
N MET A 243 12.07 8.55 16.11
CA MET A 243 11.58 9.92 15.99
C MET A 243 10.60 10.30 17.09
N ASP A 244 9.63 9.44 17.39
CA ASP A 244 8.68 9.70 18.48
C ASP A 244 9.40 9.81 19.84
N GLU A 245 10.40 8.96 20.07
CA GLU A 245 11.29 9.05 21.23
C GLU A 245 12.04 10.39 21.28
N PHE A 246 12.66 10.80 20.16
CA PHE A 246 13.36 12.08 20.05
C PHE A 246 12.41 13.27 20.26
N ALA A 247 11.22 13.25 19.66
CA ALA A 247 10.22 14.29 19.81
C ALA A 247 9.75 14.42 21.26
N ARG A 248 9.51 13.29 21.95
CA ARG A 248 9.18 13.30 23.39
C ARG A 248 10.31 13.87 24.25
N TRP A 249 11.55 13.45 23.98
CA TRP A 249 12.71 13.95 24.72
C TRP A 249 12.93 15.44 24.51
N LEU A 250 12.86 15.91 23.26
CA LEU A 250 12.99 17.33 22.92
C LEU A 250 11.86 18.15 23.56
N THR A 251 10.63 17.64 23.54
CA THR A 251 9.49 18.28 24.21
C THR A 251 9.75 18.45 25.71
N LEU A 252 10.28 17.42 26.37
CA LEU A 252 10.64 17.50 27.79
C LEU A 252 11.69 18.59 28.04
N VAL A 253 12.74 18.65 27.21
CA VAL A 253 13.78 19.69 27.30
C VAL A 253 13.18 21.08 27.13
N ILE A 254 12.33 21.29 26.12
CA ILE A 254 11.65 22.57 25.87
C ILE A 254 10.81 22.97 27.08
N LEU A 255 10.02 22.04 27.64
CA LEU A 255 9.19 22.30 28.82
C LEU A 255 10.02 22.67 30.05
N VAL A 256 11.13 21.98 30.29
CA VAL A 256 12.05 22.28 31.40
C VAL A 256 12.65 23.68 31.25
N VAL A 257 13.11 24.03 30.04
CA VAL A 257 13.67 25.36 29.76
C VAL A 257 12.59 26.44 29.91
N CYS A 258 11.39 26.22 29.38
CA CYS A 258 10.26 27.15 29.52
C CYS A 258 9.89 27.36 31.00
N ALA A 259 9.82 26.30 31.79
CA ALA A 259 9.55 26.38 33.23
C ALA A 259 10.68 27.10 33.99
N ALA A 260 11.94 26.86 33.64
CA ALA A 260 13.08 27.54 34.24
C ALA A 260 13.08 29.04 33.94
N VAL A 261 12.83 29.42 32.68
CA VAL A 261 12.72 30.83 32.26
C VAL A 261 11.53 31.50 32.96
N PHE A 262 10.37 30.83 32.99
CA PHE A 262 9.18 31.29 33.71
C PHE A 262 9.48 31.55 35.19
N ALA A 263 10.04 30.56 35.89
CA ALA A 263 10.36 30.68 37.31
C ALA A 263 11.40 31.75 37.58
N PHE A 264 12.42 31.88 36.73
CA PHE A 264 13.44 32.91 36.87
C PHE A 264 12.85 34.32 36.71
N GLY A 265 12.07 34.57 35.66
CA GLY A 265 11.45 35.88 35.44
C GLY A 265 10.43 36.25 36.51
N ALA A 266 9.64 35.29 36.98
CA ALA A 266 8.66 35.51 38.05
C ALA A 266 9.32 35.74 39.42
N LEU A 267 10.31 34.94 39.80
CA LEU A 267 10.91 34.97 41.15
C LEU A 267 12.05 35.98 41.30
N VAL A 268 12.84 36.21 40.24
CA VAL A 268 14.03 37.08 40.30
C VAL A 268 13.73 38.48 39.80
N TRP A 269 12.95 38.61 38.72
CA TRP A 269 12.62 39.90 38.10
C TRP A 269 11.22 40.41 38.46
N ASN A 270 10.43 39.61 39.19
CA ASN A 270 9.11 39.97 39.69
C ASN A 270 8.14 40.40 38.56
N PHE A 271 8.32 39.82 37.37
CA PHE A 271 7.45 40.04 36.22
C PHE A 271 6.09 39.38 36.41
N ASP A 272 5.08 39.91 35.71
CA ASP A 272 3.73 39.38 35.76
C ASP A 272 3.68 37.94 35.22
N ALA A 273 2.90 37.10 35.88
CA ALA A 273 2.79 35.69 35.53
C ALA A 273 2.21 35.48 34.12
N GLY A 274 1.34 36.37 33.65
CA GLY A 274 0.80 36.35 32.29
C GLY A 274 1.85 36.68 31.24
N GLU A 275 2.66 37.71 31.48
CA GLU A 275 3.76 38.08 30.59
C GLU A 275 4.81 36.95 30.48
N MET A 276 5.17 36.34 31.61
CA MET A 276 6.10 35.21 31.64
C MET A 276 5.54 33.97 30.98
N PHE A 277 4.24 33.70 31.12
CA PHE A 277 3.57 32.60 30.44
C PHE A 277 3.63 32.79 28.92
N MET A 278 3.32 34.00 28.44
CA MET A 278 3.37 34.33 27.02
C MET A 278 4.79 34.20 26.46
N ALA A 279 5.81 34.64 27.19
CA ALA A 279 7.20 34.46 26.80
C ALA A 279 7.60 32.96 26.70
N ALA A 280 7.15 32.14 27.66
CA ALA A 280 7.38 30.70 27.66
C ALA A 280 6.68 30.00 26.48
N VAL A 281 5.45 30.39 26.15
CA VAL A 281 4.73 29.85 24.98
C VAL A 281 5.43 30.25 23.68
N GLY A 282 5.87 31.50 23.55
CA GLY A 282 6.63 31.96 22.37
C GLY A 282 7.95 31.20 22.19
N LEU A 283 8.66 30.94 23.29
CA LEU A 283 9.86 30.11 23.29
C LEU A 283 9.56 28.67 22.85
N ALA A 284 8.49 28.07 23.38
CA ALA A 284 8.08 26.72 23.03
C ALA A 284 7.71 26.61 21.55
N VAL A 285 6.97 27.57 20.99
CA VAL A 285 6.61 27.62 19.56
C VAL A 285 7.85 27.74 18.68
N SER A 286 8.79 28.63 19.02
CA SER A 286 10.03 28.84 18.27
C SER A 286 10.94 27.60 18.25
N ALA A 287 10.88 26.78 19.29
CA ALA A 287 11.70 25.58 19.43
C ALA A 287 11.14 24.35 18.69
N ILE A 288 9.97 24.43 18.06
CA ILE A 288 9.35 23.29 17.36
C ILE A 288 10.16 22.99 16.09
N PRO A 289 10.70 21.77 15.94
CA PRO A 289 11.46 21.41 14.76
C PRO A 289 10.52 21.00 13.62
N GLU A 290 9.85 21.97 13.03
CA GLU A 290 8.91 21.78 11.90
C GLU A 290 9.61 21.22 10.65
N GLY A 291 10.94 21.38 10.55
CA GLY A 291 11.75 20.87 9.45
C GLY A 291 12.11 19.38 9.52
N LEU A 292 11.89 18.71 10.66
CA LEU A 292 12.35 17.33 10.85
C LEU A 292 11.76 16.32 9.83
N PRO A 293 10.44 16.32 9.56
CA PRO A 293 9.85 15.42 8.57
C PRO A 293 10.41 15.62 7.15
N ALA A 294 10.65 16.88 6.77
CA ALA A 294 11.23 17.23 5.47
C ALA A 294 12.67 16.75 5.35
N ILE A 295 13.50 17.01 6.37
CA ILE A 295 14.90 16.54 6.41
C ILE A 295 14.99 15.03 6.26
N ILE A 296 14.09 14.29 6.93
CA ILE A 296 14.10 12.83 6.89
C ILE A 296 13.68 12.30 5.53
N THR A 297 12.64 12.89 4.94
CA THR A 297 12.19 12.52 3.59
C THR A 297 13.31 12.74 2.57
N ILE A 298 14.01 13.87 2.65
CA ILE A 298 15.15 14.19 1.78
C ILE A 298 16.30 13.20 2.03
N THR A 299 16.63 12.91 3.28
CA THR A 299 17.72 11.99 3.64
C THR A 299 17.43 10.57 3.16
N LEU A 300 16.18 10.11 3.29
CA LEU A 300 15.72 8.81 2.78
C LEU A 300 15.78 8.77 1.24
N ALA A 301 15.34 9.83 0.56
CA ALA A 301 15.41 9.92 -0.90
C ALA A 301 16.86 9.82 -1.40
N ILE A 302 17.80 10.54 -0.76
CA ILE A 302 19.24 10.45 -1.05
C ILE A 302 19.78 9.04 -0.76
N GLY A 303 19.35 8.42 0.34
CA GLY A 303 19.73 7.04 0.68
C GLY A 303 19.30 6.03 -0.38
N VAL A 304 18.07 6.16 -0.89
CA VAL A 304 17.55 5.33 -1.98
C VAL A 304 18.30 5.57 -3.29
N GLU A 305 18.58 6.84 -3.64
CA GLU A 305 19.38 7.17 -4.83
C GLU A 305 20.77 6.54 -4.78
N ARG A 306 21.41 6.56 -3.59
CA ARG A 306 22.76 6.00 -3.40
C ARG A 306 22.80 4.48 -3.42
N MET A 307 21.72 3.79 -3.02
CA MET A 307 21.60 2.34 -3.14
C MET A 307 21.25 1.88 -4.56
N ALA A 308 20.66 2.76 -5.37
CA ALA A 308 20.29 2.47 -6.75
C ALA A 308 21.45 2.64 -7.77
N ARG A 309 22.57 3.25 -7.35
CA ARG A 309 23.81 3.33 -8.13
C ARG A 309 24.80 2.25 -7.69
#